data_AF-A0A6I4ZSR3-F1
#
_entry.id   AF-A0A6I4ZSR3-F1
#
_cell.length_a   1.000
_cell.length_b   1.000
_cell.length_c   1.000
_cell.angle_alpha   90.00
_cell.angle_beta   90.00
_cell.angle_gamma   90.00
#
_symmetry.space_group_name_H-M   'P 1'
#
loop_
_entity.id
_entity.type
_entity.pdbx_description
1 polymer ?
#
loop_
_entity_poly.entity_id
_entity_poly.type
_entity_poly.pdbx_seq_one_letter_code
_entity_poly.pdbx_strand_id
1 'polypeptide(L)' 'MIESLLALYSPTALGVIFVLVWASTAIIVTIPAFATRGTAQMVWFGAAGFVLTIEAGVLIALAVLNSQGKVF' A
#
# COMPACT_ATOMS: atom_id res chain seq x y z
N MET A 1 23.54 6.97 -15.23
CA MET A 1 23.04 6.61 -13.87
C MET A 1 21.52 6.63 -13.74
N ILE A 2 20.77 7.36 -14.58
CA ILE A 2 19.29 7.32 -14.59
C ILE A 2 18.77 6.08 -15.36
N GLU A 3 19.49 5.63 -16.39
CA GLU A 3 19.08 4.47 -17.20
C GLU A 3 19.01 3.14 -16.44
N SER A 4 19.76 2.99 -15.34
CA SER A 4 19.68 1.78 -14.50
C SER A 4 18.39 1.69 -13.69
N LEU A 5 17.66 2.81 -13.50
CA LEU A 5 16.36 2.83 -12.83
C LEU A 5 15.20 2.64 -13.81
N LEU A 6 15.45 2.58 -15.12
CA LEU A 6 14.40 2.49 -16.13
C LEU A 6 13.53 1.22 -15.98
N ALA A 7 14.13 0.11 -15.51
CA ALA A 7 13.39 -1.11 -15.20
C ALA A 7 12.43 -0.97 -14.00
N LEU A 8 12.74 -0.06 -13.06
CA LEU A 8 11.89 0.26 -11.91
C LEU A 8 10.60 1.00 -12.31
N TYR A 9 10.62 1.71 -13.44
CA TYR A 9 9.47 2.39 -14.03
C TYR A 9 8.61 1.48 -14.92
N SER A 10 8.97 0.19 -15.05
CA SER A 10 8.09 -0.75 -15.75
C SER A 10 6.77 -0.92 -14.98
N PRO A 11 5.62 -1.04 -15.67
CA PRO A 11 4.32 -1.18 -15.00
C PRO A 11 4.26 -2.38 -14.02
N THR A 12 4.96 -3.45 -14.35
CA THR A 12 5.11 -4.64 -13.48
C THR A 12 5.96 -4.36 -12.26
N ALA A 13 7.08 -3.63 -12.39
CA ALA A 13 7.89 -3.24 -11.22
C ALA A 13 7.13 -2.29 -10.28
N LEU A 14 6.37 -1.34 -10.81
CA LEU A 14 5.52 -0.44 -10.01
C LEU A 14 4.44 -1.21 -9.24
N GLY A 15 3.79 -2.19 -9.88
CA GLY A 15 2.81 -3.05 -9.19
C GLY A 15 3.43 -3.81 -8.01
N VAL A 16 4.62 -4.38 -8.17
CA VAL A 16 5.34 -5.06 -7.09
C VAL A 16 5.70 -4.10 -5.97
N ILE A 17 6.19 -2.90 -6.30
CA ILE A 17 6.53 -1.86 -5.31
C ILE A 17 5.29 -1.47 -4.51
N PHE A 18 4.15 -1.25 -5.17
CA PHE A 18 2.91 -0.89 -4.48
C PHE A 18 2.41 -1.97 -3.54
N VAL A 19 2.53 -3.25 -3.92
CA VAL A 19 2.22 -4.37 -3.02
C VAL A 19 3.15 -4.37 -1.80
N LEU A 20 4.45 -4.13 -1.97
CA LEU A 20 5.41 -4.06 -0.86
C LEU A 20 5.13 -2.88 0.08
N VAL A 21 4.76 -1.73 -0.46
CA VAL A 21 4.35 -0.55 0.33
C VAL A 21 3.11 -0.91 1.15
N TRP A 22 2.06 -1.40 0.51
CA TRP A 22 0.82 -1.78 1.19
C TRP A 22 1.04 -2.84 2.28
N ALA A 23 1.85 -3.86 1.99
CA ALA A 23 2.18 -4.92 2.97
C ALA A 23 2.97 -4.36 4.16
N SER A 24 3.90 -3.45 3.92
CA SER A 24 4.67 -2.79 4.99
C SER A 24 3.76 -1.95 5.88
N THR A 25 2.86 -1.17 5.27
CA THR A 25 1.85 -0.40 6.02
C THR A 25 0.96 -1.34 6.83
N ALA A 26 0.48 -2.44 6.26
CA ALA A 26 -0.36 -3.42 6.94
C ALA A 26 0.28 -3.99 8.21
N ILE A 27 1.57 -4.30 8.14
CA ILE A 27 2.32 -4.77 9.30
C ILE A 27 2.38 -3.67 10.37
N ILE A 28 2.76 -2.45 10.00
CA ILE A 28 2.97 -1.36 10.95
C ILE A 28 1.66 -0.94 11.63
N VAL A 29 0.59 -0.73 10.86
CA VAL A 29 -0.68 -0.21 11.39
C VAL A 29 -1.45 -1.22 12.23
N THR A 30 -1.14 -2.51 12.12
CA THR A 30 -1.78 -3.56 12.92
C THR A 30 -1.07 -3.85 14.24
N ILE A 31 0.16 -3.35 14.46
CA ILE A 31 0.90 -3.53 15.73
C ILE A 31 0.05 -3.15 16.96
N PRO A 32 -0.64 -1.99 17.00
CA PRO A 32 -1.46 -1.63 18.17
C PRO A 32 -2.63 -2.59 18.42
N ALA A 33 -3.20 -3.16 17.36
CA ALA A 33 -4.26 -4.16 17.48
C ALA A 33 -3.76 -5.44 18.16
N PHE A 34 -2.52 -5.86 17.88
CA PHE A 34 -1.89 -7.00 18.54
C PHE A 34 -1.36 -6.68 19.94
N ALA A 35 -1.09 -5.41 20.24
CA ALA A 35 -0.61 -4.95 21.55
C ALA A 35 -1.73 -4.71 22.58
N THR A 36 -2.99 -4.60 22.15
CA THR A 36 -4.14 -4.26 23.00
C THR A 36 -5.15 -5.42 23.11
N ARG A 37 -6.14 -5.30 24.00
CA ARG A 37 -7.16 -6.33 24.27
C ARG A 37 -8.57 -5.74 24.32
N GLY A 38 -9.57 -6.58 24.08
CA GLY A 38 -10.99 -6.23 24.23
C GLY A 38 -11.45 -5.19 23.21
N THR A 39 -12.26 -4.22 23.65
CA THR A 39 -12.83 -3.19 22.75
C THR A 39 -11.75 -2.36 22.05
N ALA A 40 -10.65 -2.04 22.73
CA ALA A 40 -9.54 -1.28 22.12
C ALA A 40 -8.92 -2.02 20.93
N GLN A 41 -8.76 -3.34 21.04
CA GLN A 41 -8.26 -4.19 19.95
C GLN A 41 -9.20 -4.15 18.73
N MET A 42 -10.52 -4.19 18.94
CA MET A 42 -11.49 -4.08 17.85
C MET A 42 -11.44 -2.72 17.15
N VAL A 43 -11.29 -1.63 17.92
CA VAL A 43 -11.14 -0.28 17.36
C VAL A 43 -9.87 -0.19 16.51
N TRP A 44 -8.76 -0.74 16.97
CA TRP A 44 -7.51 -0.76 16.20
C TRP A 44 -7.61 -1.56 14.91
N PHE A 45 -8.26 -2.73 14.92
CA PHE A 45 -8.51 -3.47 13.67
C PHE A 45 -9.41 -2.69 12.71
N GLY A 46 -10.44 -2.01 13.21
CA GLY A 46 -11.30 -1.15 12.38
C GLY A 46 -10.53 0.01 11.75
N ALA A 47 -9.71 0.71 12.55
CA ALA A 47 -8.88 1.82 12.06
C ALA A 47 -7.83 1.35 11.05
N ALA A 48 -7.12 0.26 11.36
CA ALA A 48 -6.12 -0.32 10.45
C ALA A 48 -6.77 -0.78 9.13
N GLY A 49 -7.91 -1.47 9.20
CA GLY A 49 -8.65 -1.90 8.00
C GLY A 49 -9.10 -0.73 7.13
N PHE A 50 -9.58 0.36 7.73
CA PHE A 50 -9.97 1.57 7.01
C PHE A 50 -8.79 2.21 6.27
N VAL A 51 -7.67 2.40 6.97
CA VAL A 51 -6.43 2.96 6.39
C VAL A 51 -5.93 2.09 5.23
N LEU A 52 -5.87 0.77 5.42
CA LEU A 52 -5.38 -0.16 4.40
C LEU A 52 -6.29 -0.25 3.18
N THR A 53 -7.61 -0.09 3.37
CA THR A 53 -8.56 -0.07 2.27
C THR A 53 -8.39 1.19 1.41
N ILE A 54 -8.21 2.35 2.05
CA ILE A 54 -7.94 3.61 1.34
C ILE A 54 -6.63 3.53 0.59
N GLU A 55 -5.55 3.08 1.26
CA GLU A 55 -4.24 2.95 0.65
C GLU A 55 -4.27 2.00 -0.56
N ALA A 56 -4.90 0.82 -0.44
CA ALA A 56 -5.07 -0.10 -1.55
C ALA A 56 -5.81 0.56 -2.74
N GLY A 57 -6.90 1.29 -2.46
CA GLY A 57 -7.65 2.01 -3.48
C GLY A 57 -6.80 3.05 -4.22
N VAL A 58 -5.99 3.81 -3.49
CA VAL A 58 -5.07 4.81 -4.07
C VAL A 58 -4.00 4.15 -4.91
N LEU A 59 -3.34 3.11 -4.41
CA LEU A 59 -2.27 2.41 -5.13
C LEU A 59 -2.78 1.73 -6.40
N ILE A 60 -3.97 1.12 -6.35
CA ILE A 60 -4.62 0.55 -7.53
C ILE A 60 -4.97 1.65 -8.54
N ALA A 61 -5.55 2.76 -8.09
CA ALA A 61 -5.85 3.89 -8.98
C ALA A 61 -4.59 4.43 -9.66
N LEU A 62 -3.47 4.56 -8.92
CA LEU A 62 -2.17 4.95 -9.48
C LEU A 62 -1.65 3.93 -10.50
N ALA A 63 -1.76 2.64 -10.22
CA ALA A 63 -1.36 1.59 -11.15
C ALA A 63 -2.19 1.62 -12.45
N VAL A 64 -3.50 1.86 -12.34
CA VAL A 64 -4.40 2.01 -13.50
C VAL A 64 -4.08 3.27 -14.31
N LEU A 65 -3.80 4.39 -13.65
CA LEU A 65 -3.44 5.63 -14.34
C LEU A 65 -2.09 5.51 -15.07
N ASN A 66 -1.13 4.81 -14.47
CA ASN A 66 0.15 4.52 -15.09
C ASN A 66 0.01 3.57 -16.29
N SER A 67 -0.82 2.52 -16.19
CA SER A 67 -1.07 1.61 -17.33
C SER A 67 -1.77 2.29 -18.51
N GLN A 68 -2.51 3.38 -18.25
CA GLN A 68 -3.12 4.23 -19.28
C GLN A 68 -2.18 5.30 -19.84
N GLY A 69 -0.92 5.39 -19.37
CA GLY A 69 0.02 6.45 -19.75
C GLY A 69 -0.44 7.86 -19.36
N LYS A 70 -1.36 7.97 -18.38
CA LYS A 70 -1.88 9.26 -17.89
C LYS A 70 -1.03 9.83 -16.76
N VAL A 71 -0.22 9.00 -16.11
CA VAL A 71 0.66 9.37 -14.99
C VAL A 71 1.99 8.64 -15.14
N PHE A 72 3.07 9.43 -15.20
CA PHE A 72 4.44 9.08 -15.61
C PHE A 72 4.59 8.72 -17.08
#